data_AF-A0A9E4LQ97-F1
#
_entry.id   AF-A0A9E4LQ97-F1
#
_cell.length_a   1.000
_cell.length_b   1.000
_cell.length_c   1.000
_cell.angle_alpha   90.00
_cell.angle_beta   90.00
_cell.angle_gamma   90.00
#
_symmetry.space_group_name_H-M   'P 1'
#
loop_
_entity.id
_entity.type
_entity.pdbx_description
1 polymer ?
#
loop_
_entity_poly.entity_id
_entity_poly.type
_entity_poly.pdbx_seq_one_letter_code
_entity_poly.pdbx_strand_id
1 'polypeptide(L)'
;MAAVRRVVGSAWYVVAPALFVTAPLAGSSLQYDEIKLVARTAYEIRANPLRAAHDSYEVTDHFLSRGNFRPIGRFLENLYYSAVYETAEATSLAPHAVQGLVRLALLSVLAFVATQIVWALMRSAGADRRSPALLVYPMAFAAVLVAGGSGSPIVLFPFLFIGAAVLVLAIALAVARDFDMQIRPLLPIERVAVGLLGAAAAMVYDLVYVAPGVAAAFIASRAVASHMRPRELVRTAAVKRWSYLLLGFLAVFVPTRLEIASRCSQRACYDRSDIEPSSEVLVLLPARVISGAPPAGWRYVADRFNPGGQLDALDLASNSLLALLAIAVVAVAVVVSTRACRAVGIDGRGTAWSSDGSPAWLRLAGGVALVGATMAVLPALLASFSRWLQQDRPPVGEAWRETLMVQVGWSFLLFAACATVVGAVASRGARRIVLSATGVLVAAGMVLTLYSNWTVAVSQTRNPVTSITRQVLAETMSGDAAGEANARRCHLMDAYERAADPPFPASEIFDDLMLDRFGYPFCDHDR
;
A
#
# COMPACT_ATOMS: atom_id res chain seq x y z
N MET A 1 26.14 -18.84 -5.70
CA MET A 1 25.40 -19.26 -4.48
C MET A 1 25.62 -18.35 -3.26
N ALA A 2 26.85 -17.95 -2.89
CA ALA A 2 27.09 -17.10 -1.70
C ALA A 2 26.49 -15.67 -1.80
N ALA A 3 26.49 -15.05 -2.98
CA ALA A 3 25.86 -13.73 -3.22
C ALA A 3 24.33 -13.78 -3.11
N VAL A 4 23.70 -14.83 -3.66
CA VAL A 4 22.26 -15.06 -3.56
C VAL A 4 21.84 -15.29 -2.10
N ARG A 5 22.60 -16.08 -1.33
CA ARG A 5 22.35 -16.26 0.12
C ARG A 5 22.44 -14.95 0.91
N ARG A 6 23.36 -14.03 0.56
CA ARG A 6 23.46 -12.72 1.23
C ARG A 6 22.29 -11.79 0.90
N VAL A 7 21.84 -11.77 -0.37
CA VAL A 7 20.71 -10.95 -0.81
C VAL A 7 19.40 -11.45 -0.20
N VAL A 8 19.15 -12.77 -0.24
CA VAL A 8 17.94 -13.39 0.33
C VAL A 8 17.89 -13.22 1.86
N GLY A 9 19.03 -13.39 2.56
CA GLY A 9 19.10 -13.14 3.99
C GLY A 9 18.82 -11.68 4.36
N SER A 10 19.27 -10.71 3.56
CA SER A 10 19.03 -9.29 3.81
C SER A 10 17.61 -8.81 3.50
N ALA A 11 16.96 -9.40 2.49
CA ALA A 11 15.59 -9.04 2.10
C ALA A 11 14.57 -9.43 3.16
N TRP A 12 14.81 -10.54 3.88
CA TRP A 12 13.90 -11.00 4.93
C TRP A 12 13.79 -10.01 6.10
N TYR A 13 14.89 -9.35 6.49
CA TYR A 13 14.85 -8.32 7.55
C TYR A 13 14.04 -7.08 7.18
N VAL A 14 13.89 -6.82 5.88
CA VAL A 14 13.12 -5.68 5.37
C VAL A 14 11.62 -6.00 5.33
N VAL A 15 11.29 -7.21 4.93
CA VAL A 15 9.91 -7.61 4.63
C VAL A 15 9.20 -8.24 5.83
N ALA A 16 9.92 -9.00 6.66
CA ALA A 16 9.32 -9.76 7.76
C ALA A 16 8.51 -8.89 8.75
N PRO A 17 8.95 -7.67 9.16
CA PRO A 17 8.15 -6.81 10.02
C PRO A 17 6.78 -6.47 9.43
N ALA A 18 6.72 -6.13 8.14
CA ALA A 18 5.48 -5.78 7.45
C ALA A 18 4.55 -6.99 7.32
N LEU A 19 5.10 -8.15 6.94
CA LEU A 19 4.34 -9.40 6.87
C LEU A 19 3.80 -9.79 8.25
N PHE A 20 4.60 -9.66 9.30
CA PHE A 20 4.20 -10.01 10.65
C PHE A 20 2.97 -9.24 11.11
N VAL A 21 2.98 -7.90 10.98
CA VAL A 21 1.85 -7.07 11.44
C VAL A 21 0.62 -7.17 10.55
N THR A 22 0.76 -7.59 9.28
CA THR A 22 -0.34 -7.71 8.32
C THR A 22 -0.83 -9.14 8.12
N ALA A 23 -0.15 -10.15 8.68
CA ALA A 23 -0.55 -11.56 8.62
C ALA A 23 -2.01 -11.83 9.01
N PRO A 24 -2.59 -11.18 10.05
CA PRO A 24 -4.00 -11.37 10.38
C PRO A 24 -4.96 -11.02 9.24
N LEU A 25 -4.57 -10.09 8.36
CA LEU A 25 -5.36 -9.63 7.23
C LEU A 25 -5.24 -10.56 6.02
N ALA A 26 -4.38 -11.58 6.03
CA ALA A 26 -4.23 -12.50 4.90
C ALA A 26 -5.56 -13.23 4.59
N GLY A 27 -6.30 -13.61 5.63
CA GLY A 27 -7.59 -14.28 5.51
C GLY A 27 -8.79 -13.37 5.26
N SER A 28 -8.60 -12.06 5.07
CA SER A 28 -9.71 -11.13 4.81
C SER A 28 -10.46 -11.52 3.54
N SER A 29 -11.81 -11.50 3.61
CA SER A 29 -12.67 -11.82 2.46
C SER A 29 -12.51 -10.79 1.35
N LEU A 30 -12.81 -11.21 0.11
CA LEU A 30 -13.23 -10.28 -0.93
C LEU A 30 -14.46 -9.51 -0.45
N GLN A 31 -14.47 -8.21 -0.67
CA GLN A 31 -15.59 -7.34 -0.29
C GLN A 31 -16.40 -6.99 -1.54
N TYR A 32 -17.74 -6.98 -1.42
CA TYR A 32 -18.75 -6.52 -2.39
C TYR A 32 -18.28 -6.46 -3.86
N ASP A 33 -17.69 -5.33 -4.28
CA ASP A 33 -17.29 -5.08 -5.66
C ASP A 33 -16.16 -6.01 -6.16
N GLU A 34 -15.24 -6.44 -5.30
CA GLU A 34 -14.16 -7.36 -5.65
C GLU A 34 -14.68 -8.74 -6.02
N ILE A 35 -15.76 -9.19 -5.38
CA ILE A 35 -16.39 -10.48 -5.68
C ILE A 35 -16.94 -10.45 -7.10
N LYS A 36 -17.65 -9.36 -7.45
CA LYS A 36 -18.21 -9.15 -8.79
C LYS A 36 -17.11 -9.15 -9.83
N LEU A 37 -16.02 -8.43 -9.56
CA LEU A 37 -14.90 -8.33 -10.49
C LEU A 37 -14.20 -9.67 -10.65
N VAL A 38 -13.95 -10.41 -9.58
CA VAL A 38 -13.37 -11.77 -9.66
C VAL A 38 -14.24 -12.69 -10.51
N ALA A 39 -15.53 -12.81 -10.20
CA ALA A 39 -16.42 -13.71 -10.91
C ALA A 39 -16.62 -13.28 -12.38
N ARG A 40 -16.91 -12.00 -12.63
CA ARG A 40 -17.09 -11.45 -13.98
C ARG A 40 -15.85 -11.63 -14.85
N THR A 41 -14.67 -11.24 -14.34
CA THR A 41 -13.44 -11.31 -15.13
C THR A 41 -12.99 -12.76 -15.39
N ALA A 42 -13.25 -13.67 -14.44
CA ALA A 42 -12.99 -15.10 -14.62
C ALA A 42 -13.81 -15.73 -15.76
N TYR A 43 -15.04 -15.26 -15.96
CA TYR A 43 -15.93 -15.72 -17.03
C TYR A 43 -15.67 -15.02 -18.37
N GLU A 44 -15.70 -13.68 -18.39
CA GLU A 44 -15.63 -12.86 -19.61
C GLU A 44 -14.20 -12.78 -20.19
N ILE A 45 -13.18 -12.61 -19.32
CA ILE A 45 -11.81 -12.24 -19.73
C ILE A 45 -10.88 -13.44 -19.79
N ARG A 46 -10.96 -14.38 -18.83
CA ARG A 46 -10.19 -15.66 -18.78
C ARG A 46 -8.67 -15.48 -18.93
N ALA A 47 -8.11 -14.54 -18.15
CA ALA A 47 -6.70 -14.11 -18.17
C ALA A 47 -6.13 -13.83 -19.58
N ASN A 48 -6.98 -13.58 -20.56
CA ASN A 48 -6.56 -13.30 -21.92
C ASN A 48 -6.22 -11.80 -22.01
N PRO A 49 -4.93 -11.44 -22.22
CA PRO A 49 -4.52 -10.04 -22.23
C PRO A 49 -5.13 -9.25 -23.40
N LEU A 50 -5.45 -9.90 -24.52
CA LEU A 50 -6.09 -9.21 -25.65
C LEU A 50 -7.55 -8.87 -25.32
N ARG A 51 -8.28 -9.79 -24.68
CA ARG A 51 -9.65 -9.52 -24.19
C ARG A 51 -9.66 -8.44 -23.11
N ALA A 52 -8.72 -8.53 -22.16
CA ALA A 52 -8.60 -7.51 -21.09
C ALA A 52 -8.32 -6.12 -21.68
N ALA A 53 -7.46 -6.03 -22.71
CA ALA A 53 -7.16 -4.79 -23.39
C ALA A 53 -8.36 -4.27 -24.18
N HIS A 54 -9.09 -5.15 -24.86
CA HIS A 54 -10.31 -4.82 -25.61
C HIS A 54 -11.40 -4.28 -24.68
N ASP A 55 -11.75 -5.01 -23.61
CA ASP A 55 -12.75 -4.57 -22.62
C ASP A 55 -12.36 -3.23 -22.00
N SER A 56 -11.08 -3.05 -21.63
CA SER A 56 -10.59 -1.78 -21.08
C SER A 56 -10.75 -0.60 -22.06
N TYR A 57 -10.58 -0.85 -23.36
CA TYR A 57 -10.79 0.14 -24.40
C TYR A 57 -12.28 0.44 -24.59
N GLU A 58 -13.13 -0.57 -24.74
CA GLU A 58 -14.57 -0.42 -24.99
C GLU A 58 -15.26 0.37 -23.87
N VAL A 59 -14.90 0.11 -22.61
CA VAL A 59 -15.53 0.81 -21.48
C VAL A 59 -14.95 2.22 -21.26
N THR A 60 -13.91 2.63 -21.99
CA THR A 60 -13.24 3.92 -21.73
C THR A 60 -14.20 5.10 -21.87
N ASP A 61 -15.05 5.11 -22.91
CA ASP A 61 -16.01 6.20 -23.13
C ASP A 61 -17.05 6.31 -22.01
N HIS A 62 -17.59 5.15 -21.60
CA HIS A 62 -18.51 5.04 -20.47
C HIS A 62 -17.94 5.66 -19.21
N PHE A 63 -16.68 5.36 -18.88
CA PHE A 63 -16.08 5.89 -17.67
C PHE A 63 -15.59 7.33 -17.77
N LEU A 64 -15.20 7.80 -18.96
CA LEU A 64 -14.97 9.23 -19.20
C LEU A 64 -16.23 10.04 -18.88
N SER A 65 -17.41 9.53 -19.27
CA SER A 65 -18.70 10.15 -18.94
C SER A 65 -19.05 10.12 -17.44
N ARG A 66 -18.28 9.36 -16.64
CA ARG A 66 -18.42 9.25 -15.17
C ARG A 66 -17.28 9.93 -14.41
N GLY A 67 -16.44 10.71 -15.11
CA GLY A 67 -15.34 11.46 -14.51
C GLY A 67 -14.09 10.62 -14.18
N ASN A 68 -13.95 9.43 -14.76
CA ASN A 68 -12.88 8.49 -14.43
C ASN A 68 -12.13 8.00 -15.67
N PHE A 69 -10.82 8.23 -15.71
CA PHE A 69 -9.95 7.73 -16.77
C PHE A 69 -8.75 6.97 -16.19
N ARG A 70 -8.77 5.65 -16.38
CA ARG A 70 -7.70 4.75 -15.95
C ARG A 70 -7.57 3.49 -16.82
N PRO A 71 -7.48 3.60 -18.16
CA PRO A 71 -7.51 2.43 -19.05
C PRO A 71 -6.40 1.42 -18.74
N ILE A 72 -5.19 1.86 -18.41
CA ILE A 72 -4.11 0.94 -17.99
C ILE A 72 -4.44 0.32 -16.63
N GLY A 73 -4.99 1.11 -15.70
CA GLY A 73 -5.44 0.60 -14.40
C GLY A 73 -6.47 -0.51 -14.52
N ARG A 74 -7.48 -0.33 -15.38
CA ARG A 74 -8.52 -1.36 -15.63
C ARG A 74 -7.97 -2.59 -16.30
N PHE A 75 -7.10 -2.41 -17.28
CA PHE A 75 -6.42 -3.53 -17.92
C PHE A 75 -5.68 -4.39 -16.88
N LEU A 76 -4.93 -3.75 -15.98
CA LEU A 76 -4.21 -4.44 -14.92
C LEU A 76 -5.15 -5.04 -13.85
N GLU A 77 -6.25 -4.36 -13.51
CA GLU A 77 -7.30 -4.84 -12.60
C GLU A 77 -7.97 -6.11 -13.14
N ASN A 78 -8.34 -6.10 -14.43
CA ASN A 78 -8.94 -7.23 -15.14
C ASN A 78 -7.99 -8.45 -15.19
N LEU A 79 -6.72 -8.21 -15.50
CA LEU A 79 -5.69 -9.27 -15.49
C LEU A 79 -5.48 -9.83 -14.09
N TYR A 80 -5.41 -8.96 -13.08
CA TYR A 80 -5.20 -9.35 -11.69
C TYR A 80 -6.34 -10.26 -11.21
N TYR A 81 -7.60 -9.84 -11.38
CA TYR A 81 -8.73 -10.61 -10.88
C TYR A 81 -8.94 -11.93 -11.63
N SER A 82 -8.69 -11.95 -12.94
CA SER A 82 -8.66 -13.20 -13.71
C SER A 82 -7.59 -14.15 -13.18
N ALA A 83 -6.37 -13.65 -12.94
CA ALA A 83 -5.26 -14.45 -12.43
C ALA A 83 -5.53 -14.97 -11.01
N VAL A 84 -6.20 -14.19 -10.15
CA VAL A 84 -6.62 -14.64 -8.82
C VAL A 84 -7.55 -15.85 -8.93
N TYR A 85 -8.54 -15.79 -9.80
CA TYR A 85 -9.49 -16.89 -9.99
C TYR A 85 -8.82 -18.12 -10.60
N GLU A 86 -8.05 -17.96 -11.67
CA GLU A 86 -7.39 -19.11 -12.32
C GLU A 86 -6.35 -19.77 -11.41
N THR A 87 -5.66 -18.99 -10.59
CA THR A 87 -4.76 -19.55 -9.57
C THR A 87 -5.55 -20.27 -8.48
N ALA A 88 -6.71 -19.75 -8.08
CA ALA A 88 -7.61 -20.39 -7.12
C ALA A 88 -8.10 -21.76 -7.65
N GLU A 89 -8.56 -21.79 -8.90
CA GLU A 89 -8.97 -23.00 -9.61
C GLU A 89 -7.80 -24.01 -9.70
N ALA A 90 -6.62 -23.57 -10.14
CA ALA A 90 -5.44 -24.43 -10.29
C ALA A 90 -4.88 -24.98 -8.96
N THR A 91 -5.15 -24.32 -7.84
CA THR A 91 -4.65 -24.72 -6.51
C THR A 91 -5.73 -25.28 -5.59
N SER A 92 -6.99 -25.30 -6.05
CA SER A 92 -8.18 -25.63 -5.25
C SER A 92 -8.29 -24.80 -3.96
N LEU A 93 -7.70 -23.60 -3.95
CA LEU A 93 -7.82 -22.63 -2.86
C LEU A 93 -9.00 -21.70 -3.14
N ALA A 94 -9.65 -21.21 -2.09
CA ALA A 94 -10.66 -20.17 -2.28
C ALA A 94 -10.03 -18.87 -2.82
N PRO A 95 -10.69 -18.10 -3.72
CA PRO A 95 -10.16 -16.87 -4.30
C PRO A 95 -9.66 -15.84 -3.29
N HIS A 96 -10.32 -15.72 -2.13
CA HIS A 96 -9.90 -14.81 -1.07
C HIS A 96 -8.55 -15.22 -0.43
N ALA A 97 -8.22 -16.51 -0.39
CA ALA A 97 -6.93 -16.99 0.10
C ALA A 97 -5.79 -16.63 -0.86
N VAL A 98 -6.03 -16.79 -2.17
CA VAL A 98 -5.08 -16.37 -3.22
C VAL A 98 -4.86 -14.85 -3.16
N GLN A 99 -5.93 -14.06 -3.07
CA GLN A 99 -5.82 -12.61 -2.89
C GLN A 99 -5.06 -12.25 -1.60
N GLY A 100 -5.25 -13.01 -0.52
CA GLY A 100 -4.46 -12.89 0.71
C GLY A 100 -2.96 -13.04 0.48
N LEU A 101 -2.55 -14.06 -0.30
CA LEU A 101 -1.15 -14.26 -0.69
C LEU A 101 -0.63 -13.10 -1.56
N VAL A 102 -1.42 -12.64 -2.53
CA VAL A 102 -1.02 -11.50 -3.37
C VAL A 102 -0.88 -10.22 -2.56
N ARG A 103 -1.78 -9.95 -1.62
CA ARG A 103 -1.70 -8.83 -0.67
C ARG A 103 -0.37 -8.85 0.09
N LEU A 104 -0.01 -9.99 0.69
CA LEU A 104 1.25 -10.16 1.41
C LEU A 104 2.47 -9.97 0.49
N ALA A 105 2.41 -10.49 -0.74
CA ALA A 105 3.46 -10.31 -1.73
C ALA A 105 3.63 -8.83 -2.12
N LEU A 106 2.54 -8.10 -2.39
CA LEU A 106 2.57 -6.69 -2.72
C LEU A 106 3.07 -5.83 -1.56
N LEU A 107 2.66 -6.12 -0.33
CA LEU A 107 3.20 -5.45 0.87
C LEU A 107 4.70 -5.70 1.04
N SER A 108 5.17 -6.91 0.69
CA SER A 108 6.60 -7.23 0.67
C SER A 108 7.36 -6.37 -0.34
N VAL A 109 6.81 -6.22 -1.55
CA VAL A 109 7.37 -5.35 -2.58
C VAL A 109 7.35 -3.89 -2.11
N LEU A 110 6.27 -3.43 -1.49
CA LEU A 110 6.17 -2.07 -0.97
C LEU A 110 7.20 -1.81 0.12
N ALA A 111 7.32 -2.69 1.11
CA ALA A 111 8.32 -2.59 2.18
C ALA A 111 9.75 -2.56 1.60
N PHE A 112 10.02 -3.41 0.60
CA PHE A 112 11.29 -3.44 -0.10
C PHE A 112 11.60 -2.11 -0.80
N VAL A 113 10.68 -1.64 -1.66
CA VAL A 113 10.85 -0.39 -2.44
C VAL A 113 10.98 0.83 -1.51
N ALA A 114 10.17 0.92 -0.46
CA ALA A 114 10.25 2.01 0.51
C ALA A 114 11.60 1.98 1.27
N THR A 115 12.13 0.79 1.57
CA THR A 115 13.48 0.66 2.13
C THR A 115 14.57 1.05 1.14
N GLN A 116 14.40 0.79 -0.16
CA GLN A 116 15.35 1.26 -1.19
C GLN A 116 15.43 2.79 -1.24
N ILE A 117 14.31 3.50 -1.02
CA ILE A 117 14.30 4.98 -0.90
C ILE A 117 15.19 5.43 0.27
N VAL A 118 15.00 4.84 1.45
CA VAL A 118 15.82 5.15 2.64
C VAL A 118 17.28 4.80 2.41
N TRP A 119 17.56 3.65 1.80
CA TRP A 119 18.94 3.25 1.50
C TRP A 119 19.61 4.18 0.50
N ALA A 120 18.89 4.62 -0.52
CA ALA A 120 19.39 5.66 -1.43
C ALA A 120 19.72 6.95 -0.66
N LEU A 121 18.84 7.43 0.22
CA LEU A 121 19.11 8.64 1.01
C LEU A 121 20.28 8.46 1.98
N MET A 122 20.42 7.29 2.60
CA MET A 122 21.57 6.95 3.44
C MET A 122 22.88 7.02 2.68
N ARG A 123 22.92 6.49 1.45
CA ARG A 123 24.11 6.58 0.60
C ARG A 123 24.43 8.02 0.20
N SER A 124 23.43 8.82 -0.12
CA SER A 124 23.60 10.26 -0.37
C SER A 124 24.14 11.00 0.85
N ALA A 125 23.68 10.65 2.05
CA ALA A 125 24.11 11.27 3.30
C ALA A 125 25.52 10.83 3.76
N GLY A 126 26.10 9.79 3.15
CA GLY A 126 27.35 9.18 3.58
C GLY A 126 27.21 8.29 4.81
N ALA A 127 26.00 7.78 5.11
CA ALA A 127 25.77 6.88 6.24
C ALA A 127 26.24 5.45 5.91
N ASP A 128 26.90 4.79 6.89
CA ASP A 128 27.41 3.42 6.75
C ASP A 128 26.28 2.40 6.53
N ARG A 129 26.53 1.41 5.67
CA ARG A 129 25.68 0.23 5.43
C ARG A 129 25.53 -0.66 6.67
N ARG A 130 26.37 -0.50 7.69
CA ARG A 130 26.23 -1.19 8.99
C ARG A 130 25.44 -0.39 10.02
N SER A 131 24.88 0.75 9.64
CA SER A 131 24.13 1.60 10.56
C SER A 131 22.89 0.89 11.12
N PRO A 132 22.63 0.96 12.44
CA PRO A 132 21.42 0.40 13.05
C PRO A 132 20.13 1.04 12.50
N ALA A 133 20.20 2.18 11.80
CA ALA A 133 19.07 2.76 11.07
C ALA A 133 18.38 1.78 10.11
N LEU A 134 19.15 0.90 9.45
CA LEU A 134 18.61 -0.05 8.49
C LEU A 134 17.72 -1.12 9.14
N LEU A 135 17.81 -1.27 10.46
CA LEU A 135 16.94 -2.15 11.24
C LEU A 135 15.70 -1.40 11.75
N VAL A 136 15.82 -0.09 12.00
CA VAL A 136 14.72 0.74 12.53
C VAL A 136 13.67 1.03 11.47
N TYR A 137 14.06 1.32 10.22
CA TYR A 137 13.09 1.69 9.18
C TYR A 137 12.05 0.59 8.88
N PRO A 138 12.41 -0.69 8.67
CA PRO A 138 11.42 -1.75 8.46
C PRO A 138 10.41 -1.87 9.61
N MET A 139 10.85 -1.65 10.86
CA MET A 139 9.97 -1.64 12.01
C MET A 139 9.05 -0.41 12.02
N ALA A 140 9.57 0.77 11.64
CA ALA A 140 8.78 2.01 11.54
C ALA A 140 7.73 1.92 10.41
N PHE A 141 8.10 1.26 9.31
CA PHE A 141 7.19 0.91 8.22
C PHE A 141 6.09 -0.04 8.69
N ALA A 142 6.43 -1.10 9.42
CA ALA A 142 5.42 -2.01 9.97
C ALA A 142 4.49 -1.31 10.99
N ALA A 143 5.01 -0.43 11.83
CA ALA A 143 4.25 0.28 12.88
C ALA A 143 3.16 1.23 12.36
N VAL A 144 3.10 1.50 11.04
CA VAL A 144 2.08 2.37 10.44
C VAL A 144 1.04 1.61 9.60
N LEU A 145 1.24 0.31 9.34
CA LEU A 145 0.37 -0.50 8.44
C LEU A 145 -0.94 -0.94 9.12
N VAL A 146 -1.74 0.02 9.55
CA VAL A 146 -3.02 -0.24 10.23
C VAL A 146 -4.14 -0.33 9.20
N ALA A 147 -4.87 -1.44 9.18
CA ALA A 147 -6.14 -1.54 8.49
C ALA A 147 -7.19 -0.76 9.29
N GLY A 148 -7.35 0.55 9.00
CA GLY A 148 -8.34 1.42 9.66
C GLY A 148 -9.78 1.14 9.22
N GLY A 149 -10.23 -0.13 9.26
CA GLY A 149 -11.57 -0.59 8.86
C GLY A 149 -11.58 -1.52 7.63
N SER A 150 -12.77 -2.04 7.29
CA SER A 150 -12.97 -2.96 6.15
C SER A 150 -12.74 -2.29 4.79
N GLY A 151 -12.95 -0.98 4.69
CA GLY A 151 -12.62 -0.16 3.52
C GLY A 151 -11.14 0.20 3.40
N SER A 152 -10.28 -0.31 4.29
CA SER A 152 -8.85 0.02 4.26
C SER A 152 -8.18 -0.45 2.96
N PRO A 153 -7.30 0.37 2.35
CA PRO A 153 -6.54 -0.01 1.15
C PRO A 153 -5.63 -1.24 1.30
N ILE A 154 -5.33 -1.64 2.53
CA ILE A 154 -4.57 -2.87 2.81
C ILE A 154 -5.47 -4.10 2.59
N VAL A 155 -6.77 -3.96 2.84
CA VAL A 155 -7.74 -5.05 2.78
C VAL A 155 -8.46 -5.05 1.44
N LEU A 156 -9.05 -3.92 1.05
CA LEU A 156 -9.88 -3.75 -0.14
C LEU A 156 -9.02 -3.30 -1.33
N PHE A 157 -9.20 -3.91 -2.52
CA PHE A 157 -8.43 -3.64 -3.74
C PHE A 157 -6.90 -3.57 -3.52
N PRO A 158 -6.28 -4.58 -2.87
CA PRO A 158 -4.87 -4.53 -2.48
C PRO A 158 -3.95 -4.31 -3.69
N PHE A 159 -4.26 -4.94 -4.83
CA PHE A 159 -3.51 -4.73 -6.07
C PHE A 159 -3.49 -3.27 -6.52
N LEU A 160 -4.65 -2.61 -6.50
CA LEU A 160 -4.77 -1.23 -6.96
C LEU A 160 -4.04 -0.26 -6.03
N PHE A 161 -4.28 -0.35 -4.71
CA PHE A 161 -3.76 0.65 -3.78
C PHE A 161 -2.31 0.39 -3.36
N ILE A 162 -1.96 -0.86 -3.03
CA ILE A 162 -0.57 -1.21 -2.71
C ILE A 162 0.27 -1.10 -3.99
N GLY A 163 -0.26 -1.56 -5.13
CA GLY A 163 0.39 -1.41 -6.42
C GLY A 163 0.62 0.05 -6.82
N ALA A 164 -0.34 0.95 -6.58
CA ALA A 164 -0.15 2.39 -6.80
C ALA A 164 0.97 2.97 -5.91
N ALA A 165 1.01 2.60 -4.63
CA ALA A 165 2.08 3.04 -3.72
C ALA A 165 3.46 2.51 -4.17
N VAL A 166 3.54 1.24 -4.56
CA VAL A 166 4.75 0.63 -5.12
C VAL A 166 5.19 1.38 -6.38
N LEU A 167 4.27 1.64 -7.31
CA LEU A 167 4.55 2.30 -8.57
C LEU A 167 5.06 3.73 -8.36
N VAL A 168 4.42 4.51 -7.49
CA VAL A 168 4.86 5.89 -7.16
C VAL A 168 6.29 5.90 -6.64
N LEU A 169 6.63 5.03 -5.68
CA LEU A 169 7.99 4.96 -5.13
C LEU A 169 8.99 4.40 -6.14
N ALA A 170 8.59 3.42 -6.95
CA ALA A 170 9.43 2.84 -8.00
C ALA A 170 9.77 3.86 -9.09
N ILE A 171 8.81 4.70 -9.49
CA ILE A 171 9.04 5.83 -10.40
C ILE A 171 10.06 6.80 -9.79
N ALA A 172 9.91 7.16 -8.52
CA ALA A 172 10.87 8.03 -7.83
C ALA A 172 12.30 7.44 -7.86
N LEU A 173 12.45 6.14 -7.54
CA LEU A 173 13.73 5.43 -7.62
C LEU A 173 14.29 5.39 -9.06
N ALA A 174 13.44 5.13 -10.05
CA ALA A 174 13.85 5.02 -11.45
C ALA A 174 14.33 6.36 -12.03
N VAL A 175 13.74 7.47 -11.58
CA VAL A 175 14.13 8.83 -11.99
C VAL A 175 15.42 9.28 -11.31
N ALA A 176 15.61 8.96 -10.02
CA ALA A 176 16.71 9.46 -9.20
C ALA A 176 17.72 8.38 -8.77
N ARG A 177 18.10 7.49 -9.69
CA ARG A 177 19.14 6.46 -9.45
C ARG A 177 20.48 7.13 -9.13
N ASP A 178 21.41 6.43 -8.49
CA ASP A 178 22.69 7.03 -8.06
C ASP A 178 23.50 7.63 -9.20
N PHE A 179 23.55 6.92 -10.33
CA PHE A 179 24.23 7.41 -11.53
C PHE A 179 23.52 8.64 -12.15
N ASP A 180 22.21 8.80 -11.93
CA ASP A 180 21.42 9.89 -12.51
C ASP A 180 21.52 11.18 -11.69
N MET A 181 22.00 11.10 -10.44
CA MET A 181 22.33 12.28 -9.62
C MET A 181 23.61 13.00 -10.10
N GLN A 182 24.26 12.52 -11.16
CA GLN A 182 25.42 13.15 -11.78
C GLN A 182 25.01 14.06 -12.95
N ILE A 183 25.86 15.04 -13.28
CA ILE A 183 25.68 15.89 -14.46
C ILE A 183 26.02 15.07 -15.70
N ARG A 184 24.99 14.67 -16.44
CA ARG A 184 25.14 13.95 -17.72
C ARG A 184 24.04 14.31 -18.71
N PRO A 185 24.28 14.15 -20.02
CA PRO A 185 23.21 14.18 -21.01
C PRO A 185 22.33 12.91 -20.90
N LEU A 186 21.06 13.04 -21.31
CA LEU A 186 20.16 11.90 -21.49
C LEU A 186 20.16 11.43 -22.94
N LEU A 187 20.24 10.12 -23.13
CA LEU A 187 20.09 9.51 -24.45
C LEU A 187 18.64 9.67 -24.94
N PRO A 188 18.38 9.74 -26.26
CA PRO A 188 17.02 9.87 -26.79
C PRO A 188 16.07 8.78 -26.29
N ILE A 189 16.53 7.53 -26.24
CA ILE A 189 15.72 6.41 -25.75
C ILE A 189 15.32 6.56 -24.28
N GLU A 190 16.19 7.14 -23.43
CA GLU A 190 15.87 7.40 -22.03
C GLU A 190 14.76 8.45 -21.90
N ARG A 191 14.78 9.47 -22.77
CA ARG A 191 13.77 10.53 -22.78
C ARG A 191 12.41 9.97 -23.16
N VAL A 192 12.36 9.17 -24.23
CA VAL A 192 11.13 8.51 -24.69
C VAL A 192 10.61 7.55 -23.63
N ALA A 193 11.46 6.69 -23.07
CA ALA A 193 11.05 5.72 -22.05
C ALA A 193 10.48 6.39 -20.79
N VAL A 194 11.12 7.46 -20.30
CA VAL A 194 10.64 8.18 -19.11
C VAL A 194 9.39 9.02 -19.43
N GLY A 195 9.28 9.57 -20.64
CA GLY A 195 8.05 10.21 -21.11
C GLY A 195 6.87 9.24 -21.18
N LEU A 196 7.07 8.05 -21.75
CA LEU A 196 6.06 6.99 -21.78
C LEU A 196 5.68 6.50 -20.38
N LEU A 197 6.65 6.41 -19.45
CA LEU A 197 6.38 6.11 -18.05
C LEU A 197 5.47 7.18 -17.41
N GLY A 198 5.69 8.45 -17.72
CA GLY A 198 4.84 9.56 -17.27
C GLY A 198 3.43 9.47 -17.84
N ALA A 199 3.31 9.22 -19.15
CA ALA A 199 2.03 9.03 -19.82
C ALA A 199 1.25 7.84 -19.23
N ALA A 200 1.94 6.71 -19.02
CA ALA A 200 1.35 5.53 -18.40
C ALA A 200 0.89 5.81 -16.97
N ALA A 201 1.68 6.52 -16.16
CA ALA A 201 1.31 6.91 -14.80
C ALA A 201 -0.01 7.72 -14.75
N ALA A 202 -0.27 8.57 -15.75
CA ALA A 202 -1.53 9.31 -15.87
C ALA A 202 -2.75 8.41 -16.22
N MET A 203 -2.52 7.18 -16.70
CA MET A 203 -3.55 6.23 -17.15
C MET A 203 -3.78 5.07 -16.17
N VAL A 204 -3.03 4.98 -15.06
CA VAL A 204 -3.11 3.86 -14.11
C VAL A 204 -4.17 4.10 -13.04
N TYR A 205 -4.02 5.14 -12.22
CA TYR A 205 -4.95 5.41 -11.13
C TYR A 205 -4.78 6.84 -10.62
N ASP A 206 -5.82 7.40 -10.00
CA ASP A 206 -5.79 8.77 -9.49
C ASP A 206 -4.69 8.98 -8.44
N LEU A 207 -4.51 8.03 -7.52
CA LEU A 207 -3.43 8.10 -6.53
C LEU A 207 -2.03 8.12 -7.15
N VAL A 208 -1.85 7.62 -8.38
CA VAL A 208 -0.55 7.65 -9.09
C VAL A 208 -0.22 9.06 -9.60
N TYR A 209 -1.19 9.99 -9.64
CA TYR A 209 -0.94 11.36 -10.08
C TYR A 209 0.04 12.13 -9.19
N VAL A 210 0.28 11.66 -7.97
CA VAL A 210 1.31 12.23 -7.09
C VAL A 210 2.73 11.83 -7.51
N ALA A 211 2.90 10.85 -8.40
CA ALA A 211 4.22 10.31 -8.79
C ALA A 211 5.22 11.38 -9.25
N PRO A 212 4.88 12.36 -10.12
CA PRO A 212 5.81 13.43 -10.49
C PRO A 212 6.23 14.30 -9.30
N GLY A 213 5.30 14.58 -8.37
CA GLY A 213 5.58 15.36 -7.16
C GLY A 213 6.48 14.61 -6.19
N VAL A 214 6.21 13.31 -5.96
CA VAL A 214 7.03 12.44 -5.11
C VAL A 214 8.42 12.23 -5.72
N ALA A 215 8.52 12.07 -7.04
CA ALA A 215 9.82 11.98 -7.73
C ALA A 215 10.63 13.28 -7.59
N ALA A 216 10.00 14.45 -7.73
CA ALA A 216 10.65 15.74 -7.49
C ALA A 216 11.15 15.86 -6.04
N ALA A 217 10.29 15.52 -5.07
CA ALA A 217 10.65 15.53 -3.66
C ALA A 217 11.81 14.58 -3.37
N PHE A 218 11.83 13.38 -3.96
CA PHE A 218 12.93 12.44 -3.78
C PHE A 218 14.26 12.94 -4.38
N ILE A 219 14.24 13.60 -5.54
CA ILE A 219 15.42 14.28 -6.10
C ILE A 219 15.92 15.36 -5.14
N ALA A 220 15.02 16.20 -4.63
CA ALA A 220 15.35 17.24 -3.66
C ALA A 220 15.90 16.65 -2.35
N SER A 221 15.30 15.58 -1.84
CA SER A 221 15.75 14.85 -0.66
C SER A 221 17.15 14.27 -0.83
N ARG A 222 17.46 13.75 -2.02
CA ARG A 222 18.79 13.26 -2.37
C ARG A 222 19.82 14.40 -2.36
N ALA A 223 19.44 15.59 -2.86
CA ALA A 223 20.27 16.78 -2.81
C ALA A 223 20.48 17.31 -1.39
N VAL A 224 19.45 17.33 -0.55
CA VAL A 224 19.53 17.67 0.88
C VAL A 224 20.47 16.70 1.59
N ALA A 225 20.28 15.40 1.37
CA ALA A 225 21.10 14.36 1.99
C ALA A 225 22.58 14.49 1.57
N SER A 226 22.87 14.75 0.30
CA SER A 226 24.24 14.90 -0.22
C SER A 226 24.81 16.32 -0.12
N HIS A 227 24.07 17.28 0.44
CA HIS A 227 24.45 18.70 0.49
C HIS A 227 24.80 19.29 -0.91
N MET A 228 24.08 18.85 -1.95
CA MET A 228 24.29 19.31 -3.32
C MET A 228 23.70 20.70 -3.52
N ARG A 229 24.41 21.58 -4.24
CA ARG A 229 23.93 22.94 -4.50
C ARG A 229 22.75 22.92 -5.50
N PRO A 230 21.74 23.79 -5.35
CA PRO A 230 20.60 23.84 -6.26
C PRO A 230 20.99 24.01 -7.74
N ARG A 231 22.02 24.82 -8.02
CA ARG A 231 22.54 25.03 -9.38
C ARG A 231 23.12 23.76 -10.01
N GLU A 232 23.74 22.91 -9.21
CA GLU A 232 24.27 21.62 -9.66
C GLU A 232 23.13 20.62 -9.88
N LEU A 233 22.16 20.60 -8.96
CA LEU A 233 21.00 19.72 -9.02
C LEU A 233 20.22 19.85 -10.33
N VAL A 234 19.91 21.08 -10.75
CA VAL A 234 19.14 21.35 -11.99
C VAL A 234 19.85 20.82 -13.25
N ARG A 235 21.18 20.63 -13.20
CA ARG A 235 21.97 20.12 -14.33
C ARG A 235 22.07 18.59 -14.38
N THR A 236 21.63 17.89 -13.33
CA THR A 236 21.70 16.43 -13.22
C THR A 236 20.79 15.72 -14.21
N ALA A 237 21.10 14.46 -14.52
CA ALA A 237 20.20 13.63 -15.32
C ALA A 237 18.87 13.35 -14.62
N ALA A 238 18.83 13.30 -13.28
CA ALA A 238 17.62 13.07 -12.52
C ALA A 238 16.57 14.17 -12.76
N VAL A 239 16.96 15.45 -12.73
CA VAL A 239 16.04 16.56 -13.03
C VAL A 239 15.58 16.53 -14.49
N LYS A 240 16.46 16.21 -15.44
CA LYS A 240 16.08 16.04 -16.85
C LYS A 240 15.10 14.87 -17.04
N ARG A 241 15.30 13.76 -16.35
CA ARG A 241 14.38 12.60 -16.39
C ARG A 241 13.04 12.99 -15.82
N TRP A 242 13.03 13.65 -14.67
CA TRP A 242 11.82 14.18 -14.07
C TRP A 242 11.07 15.13 -15.01
N SER A 243 11.76 16.01 -15.75
CA SER A 243 11.09 16.88 -16.71
C SER A 243 10.42 16.09 -17.84
N TYR A 244 11.07 15.05 -18.39
CA TYR A 244 10.43 14.19 -19.40
C TYR A 244 9.27 13.37 -18.83
N LEU A 245 9.39 12.88 -17.59
CA LEU A 245 8.30 12.20 -16.88
C LEU A 245 7.09 13.15 -16.75
N LEU A 246 7.32 14.37 -16.28
CA LEU A 246 6.29 15.38 -16.10
C LEU A 246 5.65 15.76 -17.43
N LEU A 247 6.44 15.95 -18.49
CA LEU A 247 5.92 16.26 -19.83
C LEU A 247 5.03 15.14 -20.36
N GLY A 248 5.47 13.88 -20.28
CA GLY A 248 4.65 12.74 -20.70
C GLY A 248 3.38 12.57 -19.86
N PHE A 249 3.47 12.80 -18.55
CA PHE A 249 2.32 12.79 -17.65
C PHE A 249 1.31 13.87 -18.03
N LEU A 250 1.75 15.13 -18.19
CA LEU A 250 0.88 16.26 -18.53
C LEU A 250 0.24 16.12 -19.91
N ALA A 251 0.96 15.53 -20.87
CA ALA A 251 0.45 15.30 -22.23
C ALA A 251 -0.79 14.39 -22.26
N VAL A 252 -0.96 13.50 -21.27
CA VAL A 252 -2.16 12.65 -21.14
C VAL A 252 -3.13 13.22 -20.10
N PHE A 253 -2.61 13.65 -18.95
CA PHE A 253 -3.43 14.10 -17.83
C PHE A 253 -4.27 15.34 -18.18
N VAL A 254 -3.66 16.36 -18.81
CA VAL A 254 -4.36 17.62 -19.09
C VAL A 254 -5.50 17.44 -20.09
N PRO A 255 -5.30 16.85 -21.29
CA PRO A 255 -6.40 16.67 -22.25
C PRO A 255 -7.53 15.81 -21.68
N THR A 256 -7.20 14.73 -20.97
CA THR A 256 -8.18 13.85 -20.33
C THR A 256 -9.04 14.60 -19.32
N ARG A 257 -8.42 15.45 -18.50
CA ARG A 257 -9.15 16.21 -17.47
C ARG A 257 -10.03 17.30 -18.08
N LEU A 258 -9.60 17.91 -19.19
CA LEU A 258 -10.44 18.83 -19.95
C LEU A 258 -11.66 18.12 -20.56
N GLU A 259 -11.47 16.93 -21.12
CA GLU A 259 -12.56 16.11 -21.68
C GLU A 259 -13.56 15.69 -20.60
N ILE A 260 -13.06 15.22 -19.45
CA ILE A 260 -13.90 14.89 -18.28
C ILE A 260 -14.70 16.12 -17.84
N ALA A 261 -14.04 17.28 -17.69
CA ALA A 261 -14.72 18.51 -17.28
C ALA A 261 -15.82 18.91 -18.27
N SER A 262 -15.56 18.78 -19.57
CA SER A 262 -16.56 19.06 -20.61
C SER A 262 -17.77 18.14 -20.50
N ARG A 263 -17.57 16.83 -20.36
CA ARG A 263 -18.67 15.85 -20.25
C ARG A 263 -19.48 16.02 -18.96
N CYS A 264 -18.78 16.24 -17.84
CA CYS A 264 -19.40 16.43 -16.53
C CYS A 264 -20.10 17.79 -16.38
N SER A 265 -19.78 18.78 -17.22
CA SER A 265 -20.55 20.03 -17.24
C SER A 265 -21.97 19.87 -17.80
N GLN A 266 -22.21 18.82 -18.60
CA GLN A 266 -23.47 18.60 -19.30
C GLN A 266 -24.36 17.53 -18.64
N ARG A 267 -23.82 16.77 -17.68
CA ARG A 267 -24.49 15.62 -17.03
C ARG A 267 -24.00 15.48 -15.60
N ALA A 268 -24.82 14.92 -14.72
CA ALA A 268 -24.35 14.51 -13.39
C ALA A 268 -23.30 13.39 -13.55
N CYS A 269 -22.04 13.71 -13.29
CA CYS A 269 -20.99 12.71 -13.15
C CYS A 269 -21.10 11.97 -11.82
N TYR A 270 -20.30 10.92 -11.65
CA TYR A 270 -20.50 9.92 -10.61
C TYR A 270 -20.23 10.47 -9.20
N ASP A 271 -21.25 10.45 -8.33
CA ASP A 271 -21.33 11.00 -6.95
C ASP A 271 -20.23 10.60 -5.94
N ARG A 272 -19.21 9.84 -6.34
CA ARG A 272 -18.10 9.40 -5.47
C ARG A 272 -16.72 9.53 -6.09
N SER A 273 -16.62 10.03 -7.33
CA SER A 273 -15.35 10.26 -8.03
C SER A 273 -15.17 11.72 -8.46
N ASP A 274 -16.12 12.59 -8.12
CA ASP A 274 -16.08 14.00 -8.44
C ASP A 274 -15.00 14.72 -7.64
N ILE A 275 -14.17 15.48 -8.36
CA ILE A 275 -13.19 16.41 -7.80
C ILE A 275 -13.90 17.76 -7.66
N GLU A 276 -14.14 18.19 -6.43
CA GLU A 276 -14.79 19.45 -6.12
C GLU A 276 -13.80 20.38 -5.39
N PRO A 277 -13.32 21.46 -6.05
CA PRO A 277 -12.52 22.45 -5.38
C PRO A 277 -13.42 23.31 -4.47
N SER A 278 -13.27 23.17 -3.16
CA SER A 278 -14.00 23.94 -2.15
C SER A 278 -13.09 24.34 -0.98
N SER A 279 -13.56 25.20 -0.08
CA SER A 279 -12.83 25.54 1.16
C SER A 279 -12.68 24.34 2.11
N GLU A 280 -13.55 23.33 2.00
CA GLU A 280 -13.52 22.13 2.84
C GLU A 280 -12.26 21.29 2.60
N VAL A 281 -11.63 21.42 1.43
CA VAL A 281 -10.35 20.76 1.12
C VAL A 281 -9.29 21.07 2.19
N LEU A 282 -9.20 22.33 2.64
CA LEU A 282 -8.21 22.75 3.64
C LEU A 282 -8.57 22.28 5.06
N VAL A 283 -9.86 22.06 5.34
CA VAL A 283 -10.35 21.53 6.62
C VAL A 283 -10.09 20.01 6.70
N LEU A 284 -10.29 19.29 5.60
CA LEU A 284 -10.11 17.84 5.52
C LEU A 284 -8.64 17.42 5.45
N LEU A 285 -7.80 18.21 4.78
CA LEU A 285 -6.40 17.85 4.55
C LEU A 285 -5.67 17.43 5.85
N PRO A 286 -5.69 18.21 6.95
CA PRO A 286 -5.07 17.79 8.22
C PRO A 286 -5.64 16.48 8.75
N ALA A 287 -6.97 16.30 8.70
CA ALA A 287 -7.62 15.07 9.15
C ALA A 287 -7.17 13.86 8.33
N ARG A 288 -7.07 13.99 7.00
CA ARG A 288 -6.61 12.91 6.11
C ARG A 288 -5.12 12.61 6.28
N VAL A 289 -4.28 13.62 6.46
CA VAL A 289 -2.85 13.44 6.79
C VAL A 289 -2.69 12.69 8.11
N ILE A 290 -3.46 13.06 9.14
CA ILE A 290 -3.38 12.42 10.47
C ILE A 290 -3.99 11.03 10.48
N SER A 291 -4.97 10.74 9.61
CA SER A 291 -5.65 9.43 9.58
C SER A 291 -4.71 8.27 9.23
N GLY A 292 -3.62 8.52 8.50
CA GLY A 292 -2.56 7.53 8.26
C GLY A 292 -1.44 7.51 9.31
N ALA A 293 -1.53 8.33 10.36
CA ALA A 293 -0.53 8.45 11.41
C ALA A 293 -0.90 7.59 12.63
N PRO A 294 0.05 6.92 13.27
CA PRO A 294 -0.12 6.52 14.66
C PRO A 294 -0.23 7.75 15.59
N PRO A 295 -1.13 7.77 16.59
CA PRO A 295 -2.02 6.68 17.02
C PRO A 295 -3.43 6.72 16.40
N ALA A 296 -3.72 7.57 15.41
CA ALA A 296 -5.08 7.81 14.91
C ALA A 296 -5.76 6.53 14.41
N GLY A 297 -5.09 5.74 13.56
CA GLY A 297 -5.63 4.46 13.08
C GLY A 297 -5.82 3.43 14.21
N TRP A 298 -4.90 3.37 15.17
CA TRP A 298 -5.02 2.48 16.33
C TRP A 298 -6.25 2.83 17.17
N ARG A 299 -6.44 4.13 17.45
CA ARG A 299 -7.57 4.64 18.22
C ARG A 299 -8.88 4.39 17.50
N TYR A 300 -8.96 4.69 16.20
CA TYR A 300 -10.17 4.43 15.42
C TYR A 300 -10.57 2.96 15.48
N VAL A 301 -9.60 2.05 15.32
CA VAL A 301 -9.88 0.60 15.41
C VAL A 301 -10.33 0.19 16.81
N ALA A 302 -9.69 0.72 17.86
CA ALA A 302 -10.09 0.46 19.23
C ALA A 302 -11.51 0.96 19.53
N ASP A 303 -11.84 2.20 19.14
CA ASP A 303 -13.14 2.82 19.38
C ASP A 303 -14.26 2.14 18.57
N ARG A 304 -13.97 1.69 17.34
CA ARG A 304 -14.97 1.15 16.41
C ARG A 304 -15.20 -0.35 16.53
N PHE A 305 -14.15 -1.12 16.83
CA PHE A 305 -14.18 -2.59 16.74
C PHE A 305 -13.90 -3.31 18.06
N ASN A 306 -13.69 -2.58 19.17
CA ASN A 306 -13.53 -3.17 20.50
C ASN A 306 -14.65 -2.78 21.50
N PRO A 307 -15.93 -3.12 21.24
CA PRO A 307 -17.03 -2.76 22.13
C PRO A 307 -17.16 -3.79 23.27
N GLY A 308 -16.22 -3.80 24.23
CA GLY A 308 -16.40 -4.42 25.55
C GLY A 308 -16.90 -5.87 25.63
N GLY A 309 -16.77 -6.68 24.58
CA GLY A 309 -17.34 -8.03 24.48
C GLY A 309 -16.50 -9.08 25.23
N GLN A 310 -17.19 -10.04 25.86
CA GLN A 310 -16.58 -11.21 26.50
C GLN A 310 -15.57 -11.88 25.55
N LEU A 311 -14.33 -12.02 26.02
CA LEU A 311 -13.27 -12.75 25.32
C LEU A 311 -13.63 -14.23 25.34
N ASP A 312 -13.93 -14.80 24.17
CA ASP A 312 -14.08 -16.25 24.04
C ASP A 312 -12.72 -16.93 24.24
N ALA A 313 -12.68 -18.23 24.54
CA ALA A 313 -11.44 -18.98 24.77
C ALA A 313 -10.47 -18.89 23.57
N LEU A 314 -11.03 -18.80 22.36
CA LEU A 314 -10.27 -18.58 21.12
C LEU A 314 -9.64 -17.18 21.06
N ASP A 315 -10.34 -16.14 21.55
CA ASP A 315 -9.81 -14.78 21.65
C ASP A 315 -8.72 -14.70 22.71
N LEU A 316 -8.86 -15.41 23.83
CA LEU A 316 -7.85 -15.47 24.89
C LEU A 316 -6.57 -16.17 24.41
N ALA A 317 -6.71 -17.30 23.70
CA ALA A 317 -5.57 -18.01 23.11
C ALA A 317 -4.87 -17.15 22.05
N SER A 318 -5.63 -16.48 21.19
CA SER A 318 -5.10 -15.59 20.16
C SER A 318 -4.42 -14.36 20.75
N ASN A 319 -5.02 -13.73 21.77
CA ASN A 319 -4.45 -12.60 22.50
C ASN A 319 -3.18 -13.00 23.27
N SER A 320 -3.15 -14.21 23.84
CA SER A 320 -1.95 -14.75 24.51
C SER A 320 -0.83 -15.01 23.51
N LEU A 321 -1.14 -15.56 22.34
CA LEU A 321 -0.18 -15.74 21.25
C LEU A 321 0.33 -14.38 20.74
N LEU A 322 -0.55 -13.40 20.57
CA LEU A 322 -0.19 -12.02 20.20
C LEU A 322 0.71 -11.36 21.25
N ALA A 323 0.43 -11.56 22.53
CA ALA A 323 1.27 -11.07 23.63
C ALA A 323 2.65 -11.75 23.63
N LEU A 324 2.71 -13.07 23.42
CA LEU A 324 3.97 -13.80 23.31
C LEU A 324 4.78 -13.37 22.08
N LEU A 325 4.12 -13.19 20.93
CA LEU A 325 4.75 -12.69 19.71
C LEU A 325 5.22 -11.24 19.88
N ALA A 326 4.45 -10.40 20.57
CA ALA A 326 4.83 -9.04 20.93
C ALA A 326 6.08 -9.00 21.82
N ILE A 327 6.10 -9.82 22.87
CA ILE A 327 7.26 -9.98 23.76
C ILE A 327 8.47 -10.48 22.97
N ALA A 328 8.27 -11.46 22.08
CA ALA A 328 9.33 -11.99 21.23
C ALA A 328 9.88 -10.95 20.25
N VAL A 329 9.02 -10.13 19.62
CA VAL A 329 9.43 -9.04 18.72
C VAL A 329 10.21 -7.97 19.49
N VAL A 330 9.74 -7.56 20.67
CA VAL A 330 10.46 -6.61 21.52
C VAL A 330 11.80 -7.19 21.96
N ALA A 331 11.84 -8.45 22.40
CA ALA A 331 13.06 -9.13 22.80
C ALA A 331 14.06 -9.28 21.64
N VAL A 332 13.59 -9.67 20.46
CA VAL A 332 14.42 -9.77 19.25
C VAL A 332 14.91 -8.39 18.81
N ALA A 333 14.06 -7.35 18.83
CA ALA A 333 14.47 -5.99 18.51
C ALA A 333 15.54 -5.48 19.48
N VAL A 334 15.40 -5.76 20.78
CA VAL A 334 16.41 -5.45 21.80
C VAL A 334 17.71 -6.25 21.57
N VAL A 335 17.63 -7.55 21.32
CA VAL A 335 18.80 -8.42 21.07
C VAL A 335 19.51 -8.03 19.78
N VAL A 336 18.78 -7.75 18.71
CA VAL A 336 19.33 -7.34 17.41
C VAL A 336 19.92 -5.94 17.50
N SER A 337 19.27 -4.99 18.18
CA SER A 337 19.80 -3.64 18.40
C SER A 337 21.06 -3.65 19.25
N THR A 338 21.07 -4.46 20.32
CA THR A 338 22.26 -4.62 21.18
C THR A 338 23.40 -5.35 20.48
N ARG A 339 23.12 -6.38 19.68
CA ARG A 339 24.13 -7.08 18.87
C ARG A 339 24.66 -6.21 17.73
N ALA A 340 23.81 -5.44 17.04
CA ALA A 340 24.25 -4.49 16.03
C ALA A 340 25.15 -3.40 16.65
N CYS A 341 24.80 -2.89 17.83
CA CYS A 341 25.64 -1.95 18.58
C CYS A 341 27.00 -2.53 19.02
N ARG A 342 27.09 -3.85 19.23
CA ARG A 342 28.32 -4.57 19.58
C ARG A 342 29.16 -4.93 18.34
N ALA A 343 28.51 -5.45 17.29
CA ALA A 343 29.15 -5.90 16.05
C ALA A 343 29.67 -4.75 15.17
N VAL A 344 29.09 -3.55 15.30
CA VAL A 344 29.62 -2.34 14.66
C VAL A 344 30.97 -1.92 15.25
N GLY A 345 31.47 -2.54 16.33
CA GLY A 345 32.85 -2.40 16.77
C GLY A 345 33.29 -0.95 16.76
N ILE A 346 32.75 -0.15 17.69
CA ILE A 346 33.26 1.21 17.93
C ILE A 346 34.62 1.09 18.65
N ASP A 347 35.52 0.28 18.08
CA ASP A 347 36.90 0.12 18.48
C ASP A 347 37.68 1.26 17.85
N GLY A 348 37.46 2.47 18.37
CA GLY A 348 38.41 3.59 18.44
C GLY A 348 39.08 4.13 17.16
N ARG A 349 38.98 3.49 15.99
CA ARG A 349 39.82 3.78 14.83
C ARG A 349 39.04 3.57 13.54
N GLY A 350 38.63 4.68 12.93
CA GLY A 350 38.29 4.72 11.51
C GLY A 350 36.81 4.65 11.18
N THR A 351 36.14 5.79 11.30
CA THR A 351 35.30 6.26 10.19
C THR A 351 35.55 7.76 10.07
N ALA A 352 35.76 8.26 8.87
CA ALA A 352 35.90 9.68 8.61
C ALA A 352 34.60 10.41 9.01
N TRP A 353 34.59 10.97 10.22
CA TRP A 353 33.60 11.97 10.61
C TRP A 353 34.02 13.25 9.90
N SER A 354 33.28 13.65 8.86
CA SER A 354 33.57 14.86 8.10
C SER A 354 33.69 16.04 9.05
N SER A 355 34.78 16.79 8.92
CA SER A 355 35.08 18.01 9.68
C SER A 355 34.06 19.14 9.48
N ASP A 356 33.14 19.01 8.51
CA ASP A 356 31.99 19.89 8.35
C ASP A 356 30.84 19.45 9.26
N GLY A 357 30.61 20.24 10.32
CA GLY A 357 29.81 19.95 11.51
C GLY A 357 28.30 19.73 11.35
N SER A 358 27.78 19.24 10.22
CA SER A 358 26.44 18.65 10.18
C SER A 358 26.57 17.13 10.35
N PRO A 359 26.13 16.52 11.46
CA PRO A 359 26.15 15.06 11.58
C PRO A 359 25.27 14.46 10.47
N ALA A 360 25.83 13.55 9.66
CA ALA A 360 25.18 12.93 8.48
C ALA A 360 23.72 12.45 8.73
N TRP A 361 23.39 12.13 9.97
CA TRP A 361 22.06 11.79 10.46
C TRP A 361 21.03 12.90 10.31
N LEU A 362 21.40 14.18 10.52
CA LEU A 362 20.47 15.30 10.33
C LEU A 362 20.18 15.54 8.85
N ARG A 363 21.18 15.37 7.97
CA ARG A 363 20.97 15.44 6.51
C ARG A 363 20.08 14.30 6.02
N LEU A 364 20.32 13.09 6.53
CA LEU A 364 19.45 11.94 6.29
C LEU A 364 18.03 12.22 6.78
N ALA A 365 17.88 12.69 8.00
CA ALA A 365 16.58 13.02 8.58
C ALA A 365 15.85 14.07 7.76
N GLY A 366 16.52 15.15 7.34
CA GLY A 366 15.93 16.17 6.46
C GLY A 366 15.50 15.61 5.11
N GLY A 367 16.34 14.79 4.47
CA GLY A 367 16.00 14.13 3.21
C GLY A 367 14.81 13.18 3.34
N VAL A 368 14.80 12.33 4.37
CA VAL A 368 13.69 11.39 4.60
C VAL A 368 12.41 12.13 5.00
N ALA A 369 12.51 13.18 5.83
CA ALA A 369 11.37 13.98 6.25
C ALA A 369 10.68 14.65 5.05
N LEU A 370 11.45 15.14 4.07
CA LEU A 370 10.89 15.76 2.87
C LEU A 370 10.12 14.75 2.00
N VAL A 371 10.63 13.53 1.80
CA VAL A 371 9.88 12.46 1.12
C VAL A 371 8.64 12.09 1.92
N GLY A 372 8.79 11.90 3.23
CA GLY A 372 7.70 11.53 4.12
C GLY A 372 6.57 12.54 4.14
N ALA A 373 6.89 13.82 4.29
CA ALA A 373 5.92 14.91 4.25
C ALA A 373 5.20 14.97 2.89
N THR A 374 5.93 14.79 1.78
CA THR A 374 5.34 14.81 0.44
C THR A 374 4.39 13.63 0.23
N MET A 375 4.81 12.42 0.64
CA MET A 375 3.99 11.21 0.59
C MET A 375 2.79 11.25 1.55
N ALA A 376 2.86 12.00 2.64
CA ALA A 376 1.73 12.21 3.54
C ALA A 376 0.75 13.26 3.00
N VAL A 377 1.27 14.39 2.47
CA VAL A 377 0.46 15.55 2.10
C VAL A 377 -0.15 15.44 0.70
N LEU A 378 0.60 15.03 -0.33
CA LEU A 378 0.06 15.02 -1.70
C LEU A 378 -1.11 14.04 -1.88
N PRO A 379 -1.05 12.79 -1.41
CA PRO A 379 -2.20 11.87 -1.50
C PRO A 379 -3.38 12.35 -0.66
N ALA A 380 -3.14 12.88 0.54
CA ALA A 380 -4.18 13.45 1.38
C ALA A 380 -4.85 14.67 0.74
N LEU A 381 -4.08 15.53 0.07
CA LEU A 381 -4.59 16.67 -0.68
C LEU A 381 -5.45 16.21 -1.85
N LEU A 382 -4.95 15.25 -2.64
CA LEU A 382 -5.71 14.68 -3.75
C LEU A 382 -7.04 14.08 -3.26
N ALA A 383 -7.01 13.32 -2.17
CA ALA A 383 -8.20 12.74 -1.56
C ALA A 383 -9.17 13.82 -1.07
N SER A 384 -8.68 14.90 -0.47
CA SER A 384 -9.50 15.99 0.08
C SER A 384 -10.33 16.72 -0.98
N PHE A 385 -9.97 16.62 -2.27
CA PHE A 385 -10.81 17.11 -3.37
C PHE A 385 -12.04 16.24 -3.67
N SER A 386 -12.14 15.06 -3.08
CA SER A 386 -13.32 14.21 -3.24
C SER A 386 -14.55 14.84 -2.63
N ARG A 387 -15.57 15.07 -3.46
CA ARG A 387 -16.90 15.52 -3.01
C ARG A 387 -17.46 14.65 -1.89
N TRP A 388 -17.32 13.32 -2.02
CA TRP A 388 -17.82 12.38 -1.01
C TRP A 388 -17.15 12.60 0.35
N LEU A 389 -15.82 12.78 0.40
CA LEU A 389 -15.14 13.08 1.67
C LEU A 389 -15.56 14.43 2.26
N GLN A 390 -15.83 15.42 1.41
CA GLN A 390 -16.27 16.74 1.86
C GLN A 390 -17.66 16.72 2.49
N GLN A 391 -18.53 15.84 2.00
CA GLN A 391 -19.89 15.66 2.50
C GLN A 391 -19.96 14.70 3.70
N ASP A 392 -19.33 13.54 3.60
CA ASP A 392 -19.41 12.47 4.61
C ASP A 392 -18.52 12.74 5.84
N ARG A 393 -17.40 13.44 5.63
CA ARG A 393 -16.42 13.83 6.67
C ARG A 393 -16.07 12.67 7.60
N PRO A 394 -15.50 11.58 7.06
CA PRO A 394 -15.20 10.40 7.87
C PRO A 394 -14.27 10.76 9.03
N PRO A 395 -14.46 10.12 10.20
CA PRO A 395 -13.67 10.38 11.39
C PRO A 395 -12.17 10.18 11.16
N VAL A 396 -11.36 10.90 11.94
CA VAL A 396 -9.91 10.76 11.91
C VAL A 396 -9.51 9.34 12.29
N GLY A 397 -8.66 8.73 11.46
CA GLY A 397 -8.21 7.34 11.61
C GLY A 397 -9.00 6.34 10.77
N GLU A 398 -10.14 6.75 10.20
CA GLU A 398 -10.86 5.93 9.22
C GLU A 398 -10.11 5.89 7.88
N ALA A 399 -9.82 4.68 7.43
CA ALA A 399 -9.06 4.46 6.22
C ALA A 399 -9.91 4.71 4.97
N TRP A 400 -9.31 5.38 4.00
CA TRP A 400 -9.81 5.54 2.64
C TRP A 400 -8.68 5.32 1.63
N ARG A 401 -8.93 5.57 0.34
CA ARG A 401 -8.06 5.20 -0.80
C ARG A 401 -6.59 5.61 -0.62
N GLU A 402 -6.35 6.82 -0.14
CA GLU A 402 -5.02 7.42 0.03
C GLU A 402 -4.29 6.98 1.30
N THR A 403 -5.01 6.41 2.28
CA THR A 403 -4.49 6.18 3.64
C THR A 403 -3.21 5.36 3.65
N LEU A 404 -3.06 4.36 2.76
CA LEU A 404 -1.82 3.58 2.68
C LEU A 404 -0.62 4.44 2.24
N MET A 405 -0.77 5.33 1.26
CA MET A 405 0.32 6.23 0.87
C MET A 405 0.66 7.22 2.00
N VAL A 406 -0.36 7.68 2.73
CA VAL A 406 -0.17 8.54 3.91
C VAL A 406 0.58 7.79 5.01
N GLN A 407 0.23 6.52 5.29
CA GLN A 407 0.96 5.65 6.20
C GLN A 407 2.43 5.47 5.77
N VAL A 408 2.68 5.21 4.49
CA VAL A 408 4.04 5.15 3.93
C VAL A 408 4.79 6.47 4.20
N GLY A 409 4.14 7.62 3.99
CA GLY A 409 4.68 8.94 4.35
C GLY A 409 5.06 9.05 5.83
N TRP A 410 4.18 8.60 6.72
CA TRP A 410 4.45 8.55 8.16
C TRP A 410 5.58 7.59 8.55
N SER A 411 5.77 6.48 7.83
CA SER A 411 6.92 5.60 8.09
C SER A 411 8.25 6.34 7.91
N PHE A 412 8.34 7.19 6.88
CA PHE A 412 9.49 8.03 6.61
C PHE A 412 9.62 9.11 7.69
N LEU A 413 8.53 9.79 8.07
CA LEU A 413 8.55 10.82 9.11
C LEU A 413 8.95 10.26 10.48
N LEU A 414 8.43 9.10 10.87
CA LEU A 414 8.83 8.40 12.09
C LEU A 414 10.32 8.06 12.07
N PHE A 415 10.82 7.52 10.95
CA PHE A 415 12.24 7.25 10.81
C PHE A 415 13.10 8.52 10.83
N ALA A 416 12.64 9.60 10.20
CA ALA A 416 13.32 10.88 10.23
C ALA A 416 13.39 11.46 11.66
N ALA A 417 12.31 11.35 12.43
CA ALA A 417 12.31 11.73 13.85
C ALA A 417 13.31 10.88 14.65
N CYS A 418 13.33 9.56 14.44
CA CYS A 418 14.31 8.66 15.05
C CYS A 418 15.75 9.08 14.70
N ALA A 419 16.02 9.34 13.41
CA ALA A 419 17.31 9.78 12.91
C ALA A 419 17.74 11.13 13.51
N THR A 420 16.82 12.08 13.68
CA THR A 420 17.07 13.38 14.32
C THR A 420 17.43 13.21 15.79
N VAL A 421 16.66 12.44 16.56
CA VAL A 421 16.91 12.20 17.99
C VAL A 421 18.27 11.51 18.18
N VAL A 422 18.57 10.50 17.38
CA VAL A 422 19.89 9.83 17.39
C VAL A 422 21.01 10.80 16.99
N GLY A 423 20.76 11.64 15.98
CA GLY A 423 21.69 12.65 15.47
C GLY A 423 22.05 13.72 16.49
N ALA A 424 21.07 14.16 17.30
CA ALA A 424 21.23 15.22 18.31
C ALA A 424 22.03 14.78 19.55
N VAL A 425 22.16 13.47 19.79
CA VAL A 425 22.86 12.96 20.97
C VAL A 425 24.37 12.90 20.73
N ALA A 426 25.11 13.73 21.47
CA ALA A 426 26.57 13.85 21.35
C ALA A 426 27.34 12.66 21.99
N SER A 427 26.84 12.11 23.10
CA SER A 427 27.56 11.06 23.83
C SER A 427 27.27 9.66 23.29
N ARG A 428 28.32 8.84 23.14
CA ARG A 428 28.20 7.48 22.57
C ARG A 428 27.33 6.54 23.43
N GLY A 429 27.43 6.67 24.76
CA GLY A 429 26.64 5.89 25.71
C GLY A 429 25.15 6.24 25.65
N ALA A 430 24.82 7.54 25.68
CA ALA A 430 23.43 7.98 25.59
C ALA A 430 22.83 7.66 24.22
N ARG A 431 23.61 7.72 23.13
CA ARG A 431 23.11 7.34 21.80
C ARG A 431 22.68 5.88 21.73
N ARG A 432 23.37 4.95 22.40
CA ARG A 432 22.96 3.54 22.49
C ARG A 432 21.64 3.36 23.26
N ILE A 433 21.49 4.09 24.36
CA ILE A 433 20.25 4.09 25.14
C ILE A 433 19.10 4.63 24.28
N VAL A 434 19.32 5.75 23.60
CA VAL A 434 18.34 6.39 22.71
C VAL A 434 17.96 5.46 21.56
N LEU A 435 18.94 4.86 20.86
CA LEU A 435 18.64 3.88 19.80
C LEU A 435 17.83 2.69 20.33
N SER A 436 18.15 2.19 21.53
CA SER A 436 17.40 1.08 22.14
C SER A 436 15.99 1.52 22.51
N ALA A 437 15.83 2.69 23.14
CA ALA A 437 14.52 3.24 23.51
C ALA A 437 13.66 3.49 22.27
N THR A 438 14.23 4.08 21.22
CA THR A 438 13.56 4.28 19.93
C THR A 438 13.17 2.94 19.29
N GLY A 439 14.06 1.95 19.29
CA GLY A 439 13.75 0.61 18.82
C GLY A 439 12.59 -0.05 19.57
N VAL A 440 12.56 0.10 20.90
CA VAL A 440 11.46 -0.39 21.76
C VAL A 440 10.15 0.34 21.46
N LEU A 441 10.17 1.66 21.30
CA LEU A 441 8.96 2.44 20.97
C LEU A 441 8.38 2.05 19.62
N VAL A 442 9.23 1.87 18.60
CA VAL A 442 8.77 1.44 17.27
C VAL A 442 8.27 0.00 17.32
N ALA A 443 8.93 -0.90 18.06
CA ALA A 443 8.45 -2.26 18.27
C ALA A 443 7.09 -2.30 19.00
N ALA A 444 6.88 -1.43 20.00
CA ALA A 444 5.58 -1.28 20.65
C ALA A 444 4.51 -0.81 19.65
N GLY A 445 4.83 0.12 18.75
CA GLY A 445 3.95 0.53 17.66
C GLY A 445 3.61 -0.61 16.69
N MET A 446 4.56 -1.50 16.38
CA MET A 446 4.29 -2.71 15.59
C MET A 446 3.31 -3.65 16.31
N VAL A 447 3.47 -3.83 17.62
CA VAL A 447 2.57 -4.66 18.44
C VAL A 447 1.16 -4.09 18.42
N LEU A 448 1.02 -2.77 18.60
CA LEU A 448 -0.28 -2.10 18.52
C LEU A 448 -0.90 -2.25 17.12
N THR A 449 -0.09 -2.14 16.07
CA THR A 449 -0.54 -2.33 14.68
C THR A 449 -1.01 -3.75 14.43
N LEU A 450 -0.24 -4.76 14.89
CA LEU A 450 -0.64 -6.16 14.81
C LEU A 450 -1.97 -6.39 15.53
N TYR A 451 -2.11 -5.85 16.75
CA TYR A 451 -3.36 -5.96 17.52
C TYR A 451 -4.53 -5.30 16.78
N SER A 452 -4.36 -4.08 16.25
CA SER A 452 -5.40 -3.42 15.45
C SER A 452 -5.81 -4.24 14.22
N ASN A 453 -4.83 -4.77 13.49
CA ASN A 453 -5.09 -5.59 12.30
C ASN A 453 -5.79 -6.91 12.64
N TRP A 454 -5.43 -7.52 13.78
CA TRP A 454 -6.13 -8.68 14.32
C TRP A 454 -7.59 -8.36 14.65
N THR A 455 -7.85 -7.26 15.35
CA THR A 455 -9.21 -6.82 15.70
C THR A 455 -10.08 -6.62 14.46
N VAL A 456 -9.52 -6.02 13.40
CA VAL A 456 -10.23 -5.88 12.11
C VAL A 456 -10.48 -7.23 11.44
N ALA A 457 -9.50 -8.13 11.44
CA ALA A 457 -9.68 -9.47 10.88
C ALA A 457 -10.78 -10.27 11.61
N VAL A 458 -10.84 -10.20 12.94
CA VAL A 458 -11.88 -10.83 13.76
C VAL A 458 -13.24 -10.17 13.56
N SER A 459 -13.29 -8.83 13.46
CA SER A 459 -14.53 -8.13 13.14
C SER A 459 -15.09 -8.58 11.78
N GLN A 460 -14.22 -8.80 10.80
CA GLN A 460 -14.62 -9.32 9.48
C GLN A 460 -15.11 -10.77 9.52
N THR A 461 -14.54 -11.65 10.34
CA THR A 461 -15.03 -13.03 10.45
C THR A 461 -16.39 -13.10 11.16
N ARG A 462 -16.63 -12.19 12.12
CA ARG A 462 -17.93 -12.08 12.83
C ARG A 462 -19.01 -11.41 11.99
N ASN A 463 -18.66 -10.72 10.91
CA ASN A 463 -19.64 -10.12 10.02
C ASN A 463 -20.32 -11.22 9.17
N PRO A 464 -21.66 -11.38 9.25
CA PRO A 464 -22.36 -12.48 8.59
C PRO A 464 -22.24 -12.43 7.07
N VAL A 465 -22.34 -11.25 6.45
CA VAL A 465 -22.18 -11.09 4.99
C VAL A 465 -20.78 -11.54 4.54
N THR A 466 -19.75 -11.12 5.29
CA THR A 466 -18.37 -11.47 4.98
C THR A 466 -18.11 -12.97 5.17
N SER A 467 -18.68 -13.59 6.20
CA SER A 467 -18.57 -15.03 6.44
C SER A 467 -19.26 -15.86 5.35
N ILE A 468 -20.50 -15.50 4.99
CA ILE A 468 -21.26 -16.17 3.92
C ILE A 468 -20.52 -16.02 2.58
N THR A 469 -20.01 -14.82 2.27
CA THR A 469 -19.22 -14.57 1.06
C THR A 469 -18.04 -15.54 0.93
N ARG A 470 -17.28 -15.76 2.01
CA ARG A 470 -16.13 -16.68 1.97
C ARG A 470 -16.57 -18.11 1.65
N GLN A 471 -17.72 -18.53 2.17
CA GLN A 471 -18.28 -19.85 1.94
C GLN A 471 -18.78 -20.00 0.50
N VAL A 472 -19.51 -19.01 -0.04
CA VAL A 472 -19.91 -18.96 -1.46
C VAL A 472 -18.69 -19.10 -2.37
N LEU A 473 -17.65 -18.31 -2.12
CA LEU A 473 -16.40 -18.36 -2.90
C LEU A 473 -15.60 -19.65 -2.73
N ALA A 474 -15.76 -20.37 -1.62
CA ALA A 474 -15.12 -21.67 -1.45
C ALA A 474 -15.90 -22.75 -2.24
N GLU A 475 -17.23 -22.67 -2.24
CA GLU A 475 -18.09 -23.60 -2.98
C GLU A 475 -18.05 -23.41 -4.49
N THR A 476 -17.67 -22.23 -5.00
CA THR A 476 -17.39 -22.08 -6.44
C THR A 476 -16.17 -22.86 -6.89
N MET A 477 -15.27 -23.24 -5.96
CA MET A 477 -14.05 -24.01 -6.26
C MET A 477 -14.21 -25.51 -5.99
N SER A 478 -15.27 -25.94 -5.29
CA SER A 478 -15.43 -27.34 -4.90
C SER A 478 -15.78 -28.24 -6.09
N GLY A 479 -16.46 -27.71 -7.10
CA GLY A 479 -16.86 -28.46 -8.31
C GLY A 479 -17.75 -29.68 -8.02
N ASP A 480 -18.30 -29.79 -6.80
CA ASP A 480 -19.11 -30.93 -6.38
C ASP A 480 -20.56 -30.77 -6.86
N ALA A 481 -21.00 -31.67 -7.74
CA ALA A 481 -22.34 -31.66 -8.31
C ALA A 481 -23.38 -32.46 -7.49
N ALA A 482 -22.98 -33.06 -6.36
CA ALA A 482 -23.88 -33.86 -5.52
C ALA A 482 -25.06 -33.04 -4.98
N GLY A 483 -26.21 -33.70 -4.75
CA GLY A 483 -27.43 -33.04 -4.25
C GLY A 483 -27.23 -32.32 -2.91
N GLU A 484 -26.42 -32.89 -2.01
CA GLU A 484 -26.07 -32.23 -0.74
C GLU A 484 -25.23 -30.95 -0.96
N ALA A 485 -24.34 -30.93 -1.95
CA ALA A 485 -23.57 -29.74 -2.31
C ALA A 485 -24.45 -28.67 -2.94
N ASN A 486 -25.41 -29.07 -3.79
CA ASN A 486 -26.41 -28.16 -4.36
C ASN A 486 -27.26 -27.50 -3.25
N ALA A 487 -27.77 -28.29 -2.31
CA ALA A 487 -28.56 -27.78 -1.18
C ALA A 487 -27.76 -26.78 -0.33
N ARG A 488 -26.47 -27.04 -0.09
CA ARG A 488 -25.58 -26.09 0.60
C ARG A 488 -25.39 -24.79 -0.18
N ARG A 489 -25.12 -24.87 -1.50
CA ARG A 489 -24.95 -23.68 -2.36
C ARG A 489 -26.21 -22.82 -2.41
N CYS A 490 -27.38 -23.44 -2.56
CA CYS A 490 -28.66 -22.73 -2.52
C CYS A 490 -28.91 -22.04 -1.17
N HIS A 491 -28.69 -22.76 -0.05
CA HIS A 491 -28.79 -22.18 1.28
C HIS A 491 -27.83 -20.99 1.49
N LEU A 492 -26.60 -21.08 0.97
CA LEU A 492 -25.63 -20.00 1.05
C LEU A 492 -26.04 -18.78 0.20
N MET A 493 -26.61 -19.00 -0.98
CA MET A 493 -27.11 -17.91 -1.83
C MET A 493 -28.30 -17.21 -1.16
N ASP A 494 -29.28 -17.97 -0.66
CA ASP A 494 -30.42 -17.44 0.08
C ASP A 494 -29.98 -16.65 1.33
N ALA A 495 -28.95 -17.13 2.02
CA ALA A 495 -28.38 -16.44 3.17
C ALA A 495 -27.66 -15.16 2.75
N TYR A 496 -26.94 -15.18 1.63
CA TYR A 496 -26.23 -14.02 1.09
C TYR A 496 -27.21 -12.91 0.66
N GLU A 497 -28.22 -13.25 -0.13
CA GLU A 497 -29.23 -12.31 -0.62
C GLU A 497 -30.05 -11.68 0.52
N ARG A 498 -30.33 -12.44 1.59
CA ARG A 498 -30.99 -11.91 2.80
C ARG A 498 -30.09 -11.00 3.64
N ALA A 499 -28.78 -11.24 3.63
CA ALA A 499 -27.84 -10.50 4.46
C ALA A 499 -27.23 -9.26 3.77
N ALA A 500 -27.19 -9.24 2.44
CA ALA A 500 -26.62 -8.14 1.65
C ALA A 500 -27.60 -6.96 1.52
N ASP A 501 -27.14 -5.75 1.85
CA ASP A 501 -27.90 -4.51 1.66
C ASP A 501 -27.04 -3.44 0.92
N PRO A 502 -27.42 -3.01 -0.31
CA PRO A 502 -28.54 -3.50 -1.09
C PRO A 502 -28.32 -4.93 -1.61
N PRO A 503 -29.39 -5.69 -1.90
CA PRO A 503 -29.29 -7.03 -2.46
C PRO A 503 -28.55 -6.95 -3.80
N PHE A 504 -27.47 -7.72 -3.89
CA PHE A 504 -26.68 -7.87 -5.11
C PHE A 504 -27.15 -9.16 -5.80
N PRO A 505 -27.46 -9.15 -7.13
CA PRO A 505 -27.78 -10.36 -7.88
C PRO A 505 -26.51 -11.20 -8.06
N ALA A 506 -26.01 -11.75 -6.96
CA ALA A 506 -24.86 -12.63 -6.93
C ALA A 506 -25.17 -13.95 -7.64
N SER A 507 -26.42 -14.42 -7.53
CA SER A 507 -26.95 -15.63 -8.16
C SER A 507 -26.62 -15.68 -9.64
N GLU A 508 -27.05 -14.70 -10.44
CA GLU A 508 -26.81 -14.67 -11.89
C GLU A 508 -25.32 -14.78 -12.26
N ILE A 509 -24.46 -13.99 -11.59
CA ILE A 509 -23.02 -13.98 -11.88
C ILE A 509 -22.33 -15.30 -11.49
N PHE A 510 -22.74 -15.90 -10.37
CA PHE A 510 -22.19 -17.19 -9.94
C PHE A 510 -22.77 -18.35 -10.75
N ASP A 511 -24.01 -18.28 -11.19
CA ASP A 511 -24.64 -19.26 -12.06
C ASP A 511 -23.95 -19.28 -13.42
N ASP A 512 -23.77 -18.12 -14.06
CA ASP A 512 -23.05 -18.01 -15.32
C ASP A 512 -21.62 -18.57 -15.22
N LEU A 513 -20.94 -18.24 -14.12
CA LEU A 513 -19.59 -18.74 -13.85
C LEU A 513 -19.56 -20.27 -13.69
N MET A 514 -20.49 -20.85 -12.92
CA MET A 514 -20.55 -22.29 -12.68
C MET A 514 -21.01 -23.06 -13.93
N LEU A 515 -21.95 -22.51 -14.69
CA LEU A 515 -22.41 -23.07 -15.97
C LEU A 515 -21.25 -23.14 -16.97
N ASP A 516 -20.46 -22.07 -17.08
CA ASP A 516 -19.30 -22.04 -17.97
C ASP A 516 -18.20 -23.04 -17.55
N ARG A 517 -17.94 -23.17 -16.25
CA ARG A 517 -16.81 -23.97 -15.74
C ARG A 517 -17.14 -25.43 -15.49
N PHE A 518 -18.33 -25.72 -15.01
CA PHE A 518 -18.73 -27.03 -14.53
C PHE A 518 -20.00 -27.57 -15.19
N GLY A 519 -20.69 -26.77 -16.02
CA GLY A 519 -21.87 -27.19 -16.78
C GLY A 519 -23.16 -27.27 -15.96
N TYR A 520 -23.22 -26.66 -14.79
CA TYR A 520 -24.41 -26.57 -13.93
C TYR A 520 -24.42 -25.23 -13.16
N PRO A 521 -25.60 -24.67 -12.79
CA PRO A 521 -25.67 -23.39 -12.08
C PRO A 521 -25.12 -23.50 -10.65
N PHE A 522 -24.81 -22.37 -10.01
CA PHE A 522 -24.35 -22.37 -8.63
C PHE A 522 -25.43 -22.92 -7.71
N CYS A 523 -26.68 -22.51 -7.90
CA CYS A 523 -27.84 -23.11 -7.26
C CYS A 523 -28.84 -23.62 -8.31
N ASP A 524 -29.11 -24.92 -8.28
CA ASP A 524 -30.16 -25.54 -9.09
C ASP A 524 -31.40 -25.75 -8.20
N HIS A 525 -32.39 -24.86 -8.26
CA HIS A 525 -33.61 -24.97 -7.46
C HIS A 525 -34.54 -26.11 -7.90
N ASP A 526 -34.31 -26.70 -9.09
CA ASP A 526 -35.13 -27.77 -9.66
C ASP A 526 -34.61 -29.18 -9.34
N ARG A 527 -33.43 -29.28 -8.70
CA ARG A 527 -32.83 -30.52 -8.17
C ARG A 527 -33.03 -30.65 -6.67
#